data_AF-A0A669B231-F1
#
_entry.id   AF-A0A669B231-F1
#
_cell.length_a   1.000
_cell.length_b   1.000
_cell.length_c   1.000
_cell.angle_alpha   90.00
_cell.angle_beta   90.00
_cell.angle_gamma   90.00
#
_symmetry.space_group_name_H-M   'P 1'
#
loop_
_entity.id
_entity.type
_entity.pdbx_description
1 polymer ?
#
loop_
_entity_poly.entity_id
_entity_poly.type
_entity_poly.pdbx_seq_one_letter_code
_entity_poly.pdbx_strand_id
1 'polypeptide(L)'
;MVDKDFAEINALQKVFPESAILLCILTFFLLHQQAVNRWLSKSESGVHGLSNTQKRNEVISFFCKLKACTSEEDFKATSAEFCQTFKQYPLVCQYFQKHWEGIGHMWSFLYKRRVQ
;
A
#
# COMPACT_ATOMS: atom_id res chain seq x y z
N MET A 1 -11.15 9.11 -10.55
CA MET A 1 -9.88 8.51 -10.10
C MET A 1 -9.03 9.63 -9.54
N VAL A 2 -8.37 9.42 -8.40
CA VAL A 2 -7.57 10.45 -7.73
C VAL A 2 -6.16 9.98 -7.43
N ASP A 3 -5.27 10.94 -7.14
CA ASP A 3 -3.91 10.65 -6.69
C ASP A 3 -3.86 10.26 -5.21
N LYS A 4 -2.70 9.79 -4.77
CA LYS A 4 -2.48 9.42 -3.38
C LYS A 4 -2.28 10.67 -2.52
N ASP A 5 -3.39 11.27 -2.12
CA ASP A 5 -3.44 12.34 -1.13
C ASP A 5 -4.53 12.05 -0.10
N PHE A 6 -4.14 11.87 1.17
CA PHE A 6 -5.10 11.53 2.22
C PHE A 6 -6.09 12.67 2.50
N ALA A 7 -5.69 13.94 2.33
CA ALA A 7 -6.59 15.06 2.54
C ALA A 7 -7.64 15.12 1.42
N GLU A 8 -7.23 14.91 0.17
CA GLU A 8 -8.14 14.83 -0.98
C GLU A 8 -9.09 13.64 -0.85
N ILE A 9 -8.59 12.44 -0.55
CA ILE A 9 -9.39 11.24 -0.36
C ILE A 9 -10.43 11.46 0.75
N ASN A 10 -10.00 11.96 1.92
CA ASN A 10 -10.90 12.19 3.05
C ASN A 10 -11.94 13.27 2.74
N ALA A 11 -11.58 14.31 1.99
CA ALA A 11 -12.53 15.35 1.58
C ALA A 11 -13.58 14.78 0.62
N LEU A 12 -13.16 13.98 -0.37
CA LEU A 12 -14.06 13.33 -1.31
C LEU A 12 -14.99 12.32 -0.63
N GLN A 13 -14.51 11.54 0.33
CA GLN A 13 -15.35 10.62 1.11
C GLN A 13 -16.44 11.36 1.88
N LYS A 14 -16.12 12.56 2.39
CA LYS A 14 -17.10 13.38 3.12
C LYS A 14 -18.16 14.00 2.21
N VAL A 15 -17.78 14.43 1.01
CA VAL A 15 -18.69 15.10 0.06
C VAL A 15 -19.51 14.08 -0.74
N PHE A 16 -18.95 12.93 -1.08
CA PHE A 16 -19.57 11.90 -1.90
C PHE A 16 -19.52 10.51 -1.21
N PRO A 17 -20.25 10.31 -0.10
CA PRO A 17 -20.15 9.09 0.71
C PRO A 17 -20.61 7.82 -0.03
N GLU A 18 -21.49 7.95 -1.03
CA GLU A 18 -21.99 6.82 -1.82
C GLU A 18 -21.11 6.47 -3.03
N SER A 19 -20.09 7.29 -3.32
CA SER A 19 -19.21 7.09 -4.47
C SER A 19 -17.97 6.28 -4.10
N ALA A 20 -17.67 5.26 -4.90
CA ALA A 20 -16.39 4.56 -4.80
C ALA A 20 -15.25 5.47 -5.28
N ILE A 21 -14.33 5.80 -4.38
CA ILE A 21 -13.11 6.52 -4.73
C ILE A 21 -12.10 5.52 -5.24
N LEU A 22 -11.66 5.73 -6.48
CA LEU A 22 -10.66 4.90 -7.12
C LEU A 22 -9.34 5.64 -7.21
N LEU A 23 -8.26 5.00 -6.78
CA LEU A 23 -6.92 5.53 -6.95
C LEU A 23 -6.34 5.19 -8.31
N CYS A 24 -5.56 6.12 -8.86
CA CYS A 24 -5.00 5.99 -10.19
C CYS A 24 -3.93 4.88 -10.29
N ILE A 25 -4.01 4.07 -11.36
CA ILE A 25 -3.14 2.89 -11.62
C ILE A 25 -1.67 3.31 -11.80
N LEU A 26 -1.43 4.46 -12.42
CA LEU A 26 -0.07 4.96 -12.66
C LEU A 26 0.57 5.42 -11.36
N THR A 27 -0.20 6.06 -10.49
CA THR A 27 0.17 6.48 -9.13
C THR A 27 0.53 5.26 -8.29
N PHE A 28 -0.20 4.15 -8.45
CA PHE A 28 0.14 2.87 -7.83
C PHE A 28 1.48 2.30 -8.34
N PHE A 29 1.68 2.15 -9.65
CA PHE A 29 2.90 1.49 -10.16
C PHE A 29 4.18 2.28 -9.88
N LEU A 30 4.14 3.61 -10.09
CA LEU A 30 5.33 4.44 -10.04
C LEU A 30 5.64 4.89 -8.61
N LEU A 31 4.65 5.33 -7.83
CA LEU A 31 4.92 5.82 -6.48
C LEU A 31 5.10 4.68 -5.48
N HIS A 32 4.41 3.56 -5.62
CA HIS A 32 4.47 2.49 -4.62
C HIS A 32 5.82 1.77 -4.66
N GLN A 33 6.29 1.40 -5.86
CA GLN A 33 7.58 0.73 -6.02
C GLN A 33 8.75 1.68 -5.75
N GLN A 34 8.70 2.93 -6.22
CA GLN A 34 9.75 3.89 -5.92
C GLN A 34 9.74 4.33 -4.46
N ALA A 35 8.58 4.56 -3.83
CA ALA A 35 8.53 4.97 -2.43
C ALA A 35 8.97 3.83 -1.51
N VAL A 36 8.58 2.58 -1.78
CA VAL A 36 9.06 1.42 -1.02
C VAL A 36 10.56 1.24 -1.22
N ASN A 37 11.07 1.33 -2.45
CA ASN A 37 12.52 1.23 -2.70
C ASN A 37 13.30 2.37 -2.04
N ARG A 38 12.83 3.62 -2.11
CA ARG A 38 13.44 4.79 -1.45
C ARG A 38 13.40 4.68 0.06
N TRP A 39 12.29 4.17 0.60
CA TRP A 39 12.13 3.94 2.04
C TRP A 39 13.03 2.81 2.55
N LEU A 40 13.21 1.75 1.77
CA LEU A 40 14.12 0.64 2.08
C LEU A 40 15.61 1.00 1.85
N SER A 41 15.91 2.04 1.08
CA SER A 41 17.29 2.46 0.75
C SER A 41 17.80 3.64 1.57
N LYS A 42 16.95 4.51 2.13
CA LYS A 42 17.38 5.67 2.92
C LYS A 42 17.69 5.32 4.38
N SER A 43 18.89 5.70 4.81
CA SER A 43 19.33 5.79 6.20
C SER A 43 19.10 7.18 6.83
N GLU A 44 18.68 8.19 6.05
CA GLU A 44 18.74 9.61 6.44
C GLU A 44 17.47 10.18 7.11
N SER A 45 16.33 9.49 7.07
CA SER A 45 15.07 10.00 7.68
C SER A 45 14.71 9.34 9.01
N GLY A 46 15.70 8.75 9.70
CA GLY A 46 15.50 8.11 11.02
C GLY A 46 14.69 6.80 11.00
N VAL A 47 14.30 6.31 9.82
CA VAL A 47 13.68 5.00 9.66
C VAL A 47 14.74 4.06 9.09
N HIS A 48 15.32 3.22 9.94
CA HIS A 48 16.19 2.15 9.45
C HIS A 48 15.34 1.19 8.61
N GLY A 49 15.41 1.33 7.28
CA GLY A 49 15.01 0.25 6.38
C GLY A 49 15.78 -1.04 6.74
N LEU A 50 15.21 -2.19 6.41
CA LEU A 50 15.84 -3.48 6.70
C LEU A 50 17.22 -3.53 6.02
N SER A 51 18.31 -3.57 6.79
CA SER A 51 19.68 -3.68 6.25
C SER A 51 19.87 -4.98 5.47
N ASN A 52 19.09 -6.02 5.81
CA ASN A 52 19.08 -7.30 5.15
C ASN A 52 18.38 -7.22 3.79
N THR A 53 19.15 -7.40 2.71
CA THR A 53 18.67 -7.45 1.32
C THR A 53 17.57 -8.48 1.10
N GLN A 54 17.66 -9.66 1.71
CA GLN A 54 16.63 -10.69 1.60
C GLN A 54 15.29 -10.18 2.17
N LYS A 55 15.33 -9.52 3.33
CA LYS A 55 14.13 -8.95 3.94
C LYS A 55 13.55 -7.80 3.15
N ARG A 56 14.38 -6.97 2.51
CA ARG A 56 13.93 -5.95 1.56
C ARG A 56 13.18 -6.57 0.38
N ASN A 57 13.70 -7.65 -0.18
CA ASN A 57 13.06 -8.37 -1.28
C ASN A 57 11.73 -9.00 -0.84
N GLU A 58 11.66 -9.57 0.37
CA GLU A 58 10.41 -10.07 0.94
C GLU A 58 9.35 -8.96 1.07
N VAL A 59 9.73 -7.78 1.56
CA VAL A 59 8.83 -6.62 1.64
C VAL A 59 8.31 -6.22 0.26
N ILE A 60 9.20 -6.08 -0.73
CA ILE A 60 8.83 -5.76 -2.12
C ILE A 60 7.88 -6.82 -2.69
N SER A 61 8.16 -8.10 -2.43
CA SER A 61 7.31 -9.22 -2.86
C SER A 61 5.91 -9.14 -2.25
N PHE A 62 5.79 -8.77 -0.97
CA PHE A 62 4.49 -8.54 -0.34
C PHE A 62 3.72 -7.38 -0.97
N PHE A 63 4.39 -6.28 -1.31
CA PHE A 63 3.74 -5.20 -2.04
C PHE A 63 3.27 -5.62 -3.44
N CYS A 64 4.00 -6.51 -4.11
CA CYS A 64 3.55 -7.14 -5.34
C CYS A 64 2.35 -8.09 -5.13
N LYS A 65 2.26 -8.80 -4.00
CA LYS A 65 1.07 -9.60 -3.64
C LYS A 65 -0.15 -8.70 -3.41
N LEU A 66 0.01 -7.62 -2.63
CA LEU A 66 -1.05 -6.65 -2.34
C LEU A 66 -1.62 -6.01 -3.62
N LYS A 67 -0.75 -5.77 -4.61
CA LYS A 67 -1.15 -5.32 -5.95
C LYS A 67 -2.04 -6.33 -6.68
N ALA A 68 -1.72 -7.61 -6.55
CA ALA A 68 -2.35 -8.69 -7.29
C ALA A 68 -3.69 -9.13 -6.68
N CYS A 69 -4.00 -8.67 -5.46
CA CYS A 69 -5.30 -8.87 -4.84
C CYS A 69 -6.44 -8.46 -5.78
N THR A 70 -7.50 -9.26 -5.79
CA THR A 70 -8.67 -9.07 -6.64
C THR A 70 -9.92 -8.69 -5.86
N SER A 71 -9.88 -8.84 -4.53
CA SER A 71 -10.93 -8.41 -3.62
C SER A 71 -10.35 -7.64 -2.43
N GLU A 72 -11.21 -6.86 -1.76
CA GLU A 72 -10.86 -6.19 -0.51
C GLU A 72 -10.53 -7.19 0.61
N GLU A 73 -11.18 -8.36 0.61
CA GLU A 73 -10.92 -9.45 1.56
C GLU A 73 -9.51 -10.02 1.38
N ASP A 74 -9.10 -10.29 0.13
CA ASP A 74 -7.73 -10.74 -0.19
C ASP A 74 -6.70 -9.69 0.24
N PHE A 75 -7.00 -8.41 0.02
CA PHE A 75 -6.13 -7.32 0.45
C PHE A 75 -6.00 -7.29 1.97
N LYS A 76 -7.12 -7.38 2.72
CA LYS A 76 -7.11 -7.41 4.19
C LYS A 76 -6.32 -8.61 4.73
N ALA A 77 -6.52 -9.80 4.15
CA ALA A 77 -5.78 -11.00 4.54
C ALA A 77 -4.27 -10.84 4.29
N THR A 78 -3.89 -10.34 3.12
CA THR A 78 -2.47 -10.11 2.75
C THR A 78 -1.84 -9.00 3.62
N SER A 79 -2.60 -7.96 3.96
CA SER A 79 -2.19 -6.89 4.89
C SER A 79 -1.90 -7.43 6.29
N ALA A 80 -2.77 -8.31 6.79
CA ALA A 80 -2.59 -8.97 8.07
C ALA A 80 -1.36 -9.91 8.06
N GLU A 81 -1.18 -10.69 6.98
CA GLU A 81 -0.01 -11.55 6.78
C GLU A 81 1.29 -10.74 6.80
N PHE A 82 1.31 -9.56 6.15
CA PHE A 82 2.44 -8.64 6.17
C PHE A 82 2.79 -8.21 7.60
N CYS A 83 1.80 -7.73 8.36
CA CYS A 83 2.02 -7.27 9.73
C CYS A 83 2.49 -8.39 10.67
N GLN A 84 2.03 -9.63 10.47
CA GLN A 84 2.51 -10.80 11.21
C GLN A 84 3.93 -11.18 10.83
N THR A 85 4.24 -11.24 9.53
CA THR A 85 5.56 -11.62 9.01
C THR A 85 6.66 -10.65 9.43
N PHE A 86 6.35 -9.35 9.43
CA PHE A 86 7.28 -8.29 9.82
C PHE A 86 7.06 -7.79 11.25
N LYS A 87 6.37 -8.55 12.12
CA LYS A 87 6.09 -8.17 13.51
C LYS A 87 7.34 -7.76 14.30
N GLN A 88 8.47 -8.40 14.02
CA GLN A 88 9.78 -8.09 14.61
C GLN A 88 10.41 -6.77 14.11
N TYR A 89 9.80 -6.13 13.11
CA TYR A 89 10.24 -4.87 12.49
C TYR A 89 9.12 -3.82 12.61
N PRO A 90 8.86 -3.27 13.81
CA PRO A 90 7.71 -2.41 14.05
C PRO A 90 7.65 -1.17 13.17
N LEU A 91 8.81 -0.60 12.80
CA LEU A 91 8.88 0.56 11.89
C LEU A 91 8.39 0.24 10.48
N VAL A 92 8.59 -1.00 10.01
CA VAL A 92 8.11 -1.49 8.72
C VAL A 92 6.59 -1.59 8.72
N CYS A 93 6.03 -2.20 9.76
CA CYS A 93 4.59 -2.29 9.94
C CYS A 93 3.96 -0.90 10.09
N GLN A 94 4.53 -0.01 10.93
CA GLN A 94 4.01 1.35 11.12
C GLN A 94 3.99 2.16 9.82
N TYR A 95 5.06 2.09 9.03
CA TYR A 95 5.10 2.77 7.74
C TYR A 95 4.02 2.23 6.80
N PHE A 96 3.88 0.91 6.73
CA PHE A 96 2.85 0.26 5.91
C PHE A 96 1.43 0.71 6.33
N GLN A 97 1.11 0.64 7.61
CA GLN A 97 -0.20 1.00 8.15
C GLN A 97 -0.53 2.48 7.90
N LYS A 98 0.42 3.38 8.19
CA LYS A 98 0.23 4.83 8.07
C LYS A 98 0.08 5.30 6.62
N HIS A 99 0.80 4.67 5.69
CA HIS A 99 0.93 5.20 4.33
C HIS A 99 0.18 4.39 3.26
N TRP A 100 -0.21 3.14 3.54
CA TRP A 100 -0.66 2.22 2.50
C TRP A 100 -1.89 1.40 2.87
N GLU A 101 -1.98 0.89 4.10
CA GLU A 101 -3.09 0.02 4.52
C GLU A 101 -4.47 0.68 4.33
N GLY A 102 -4.62 1.92 4.80
CA GLY A 102 -5.90 2.63 4.80
C GLY A 102 -6.46 2.98 3.40
N ILE A 103 -5.64 2.93 2.37
CA ILE A 103 -6.03 3.29 0.99
C ILE A 103 -5.85 2.14 0.01
N GLY A 104 -5.29 1.01 0.44
CA GLY A 104 -4.94 -0.05 -0.47
C GLY A 104 -6.12 -0.84 -1.03
N HIS A 105 -7.28 -0.75 -0.40
CA HIS A 105 -8.53 -1.30 -0.95
C HIS A 105 -9.14 -0.42 -2.06
N MET A 106 -8.70 0.83 -2.20
CA MET A 106 -9.22 1.80 -3.18
C MET A 106 -8.56 1.68 -4.57
N TRP A 107 -7.63 0.73 -4.76
CA TRP A 107 -6.96 0.57 -6.03
C TRP A 107 -7.92 0.14 -7.13
N SER A 108 -7.93 0.86 -8.25
CA SER A 108 -8.85 0.57 -9.35
C SER A 108 -8.65 -0.83 -9.97
N PHE A 109 -7.52 -1.51 -9.73
CA PHE A 109 -7.30 -2.89 -10.16
C PHE A 109 -8.28 -3.88 -9.51
N LEU A 110 -8.64 -3.65 -8.23
CA LEU A 110 -9.67 -4.42 -7.52
C LEU A 110 -11.05 -4.27 -8.16
N TYR A 111 -11.28 -3.16 -8.86
CA TYR A 111 -12.53 -2.86 -9.55
C TYR A 111 -12.54 -3.28 -11.02
N LYS A 112 -11.37 -3.31 -11.70
CA LYS A 112 -11.27 -3.73 -13.11
C LYS A 112 -11.54 -5.22 -13.33
N ARG A 113 -11.44 -6.07 -12.30
CA ARG A 113 -11.70 -7.52 -12.39
C ARG A 113 -13.11 -7.97 -11.99
N ARG A 114 -13.99 -7.06 -11.55
CA ARG A 114 -15.43 -7.37 -11.37
C ARG A 114 -16.27 -7.27 -12.65
N VAL A 115 -15.65 -6.90 -13.78
CA VAL A 115 -16.32 -6.72 -15.08
C VAL A 115 -15.78 -7.71 -16.12
N GLN A 116 -15.69 -8.99 -15.74
CA GLN A 116 -15.60 -10.11 -16.67
C GLN A 116 -16.58 -11.20 -16.23
#